data_AF-A0A1H5YZ02-F1
#
_entry.id   AF-A0A1H5YZ02-F1
#
_cell.length_a   1.000
_cell.length_b   1.000
_cell.length_c   1.000
_cell.angle_alpha   90.00
_cell.angle_beta   90.00
_cell.angle_gamma   90.00
#
_symmetry.space_group_name_H-M   'P 1'
#
loop_
_entity.id
_entity.type
_entity.pdbx_description
1 polymer ?
#
loop_
_entity_poly.entity_id
_entity_poly.type
_entity_poly.pdbx_seq_one_letter_code
_entity_poly.pdbx_strand_id
1 'polypeptide(L)'
;MWPLRLLIYRKGDPAEETLKGISGVSRLFLYCFVCRFGNGTASCSFEEYAELFRLNSKHVGRAVQELGASGVVAISKEHGVDHRPKRLIQVDDDFAEALKGSFKNCPVEVEETLIRKVAFGCLCQEKGMKLTPLNRLFLSVLLSHSSKVGRVVDLGHASLSKLTGFSVDQRRSQVSRLADLGFLRALVPGVTGRYLFGSAKSQYFLNMGHPAFGENSRSETLLVGRGFAGDEDWLGGQAEALFKGAREVNQLVPGIVKEEGRSDVALRKVVRFERKWGLKRAGLEQGGAGYQQLSDLTALFKDLPLEGYISYLQAKINEYASELLSEFQDQDGLQLLEVAILAKIGEELVIGNEPGAKAFKTAILTASQRQAERARLLLDGVKKELGLAEGAEKGGDTEFVILPMLESHPASGNMLTLCVSSSGPSPLTESPYWNIRLTMGWGREYCISTAESQPDSSFLEEGMQVVCGLKAKAKRYPERASNADAIIT
;
A
#
# COMPACT_ATOMS: atom_id res chain seq x y z
N MET A 1 0.59 13.22 21.51
CA MET A 1 1.75 12.56 20.87
C MET A 1 2.28 11.32 21.58
N TRP A 2 2.71 11.30 22.85
CA TRP A 2 3.29 10.07 23.43
C TRP A 2 2.43 8.79 23.34
N PRO A 3 1.07 8.82 23.38
CA PRO A 3 0.24 7.62 23.20
C PRO A 3 0.45 6.94 21.83
N LEU A 4 0.77 7.72 20.78
CA LEU A 4 1.04 7.18 19.45
C LEU A 4 2.23 6.20 19.46
N ARG A 5 3.15 6.32 20.43
CA ARG A 5 4.30 5.42 20.55
C ARG A 5 3.91 3.96 20.72
N LEU A 6 2.74 3.67 21.27
CA LEU A 6 2.19 2.30 21.33
C LEU A 6 1.90 1.70 19.95
N LEU A 7 1.81 2.52 18.90
CA LEU A 7 1.51 2.12 17.53
C LEU A 7 2.73 2.18 16.59
N ILE A 8 3.85 2.79 17.01
CA ILE A 8 5.02 3.08 16.15
C ILE A 8 6.37 2.65 16.72
N TYR A 9 6.39 1.97 17.88
CA TYR A 9 7.65 1.55 18.50
C TYR A 9 8.45 0.59 17.61
N ARG A 10 9.77 0.67 17.71
CA ARG A 10 10.73 -0.06 16.88
C ARG A 10 11.28 -1.27 17.62
N LYS A 11 12.02 -2.09 16.87
CA LYS A 11 12.76 -3.21 17.45
C LYS A 11 13.84 -2.67 18.39
N GLY A 12 13.91 -3.20 19.60
CA GLY A 12 14.81 -2.77 20.67
C GLY A 12 14.22 -1.74 21.62
N ASP A 13 13.02 -1.21 21.34
CA ASP A 13 12.34 -0.31 22.26
C ASP A 13 11.86 -1.09 23.50
N PRO A 14 11.87 -0.49 24.72
CA PRO A 14 11.38 -1.15 25.93
C PRO A 14 9.95 -1.72 25.78
N ALA A 15 9.10 -1.00 25.02
CA ALA A 15 7.74 -1.41 24.71
C ALA A 15 7.66 -2.75 23.96
N GLU A 16 8.67 -3.12 23.18
CA GLU A 16 8.66 -4.37 22.43
C GLU A 16 8.61 -5.59 23.35
N GLU A 17 9.47 -5.62 24.37
CA GLU A 17 9.53 -6.77 25.29
C GLU A 17 8.36 -6.73 26.28
N THR A 18 8.00 -5.56 26.81
CA THR A 18 6.89 -5.45 27.76
C THR A 18 5.53 -5.79 27.14
N LEU A 19 5.30 -5.44 25.87
CA LEU A 19 4.04 -5.73 25.18
C LEU A 19 4.02 -7.10 24.48
N LYS A 20 5.11 -7.87 24.59
CA LYS A 20 5.22 -9.19 23.97
C LYS A 20 4.16 -10.14 24.51
N GLY A 21 3.49 -10.85 23.60
CA GLY A 21 2.42 -11.77 23.97
C GLY A 21 1.09 -11.10 24.31
N ILE A 22 1.04 -9.77 24.47
CA ILE A 22 -0.21 -9.05 24.73
C ILE A 22 -1.10 -9.05 23.48
N SER A 23 -2.35 -9.45 23.65
CA SER A 23 -3.34 -9.55 22.58
C SER A 23 -3.71 -8.19 21.97
N GLY A 24 -4.15 -8.21 20.71
CA GLY A 24 -4.54 -6.99 20.00
C GLY A 24 -5.69 -6.22 20.65
N VAL A 25 -6.65 -6.90 21.28
CA VAL A 25 -7.74 -6.18 21.97
C VAL A 25 -7.21 -5.44 23.20
N SER A 26 -6.28 -6.04 23.92
CA SER A 26 -5.64 -5.44 25.10
C SER A 26 -4.72 -4.28 24.73
N ARG A 27 -4.03 -4.37 23.59
CA ARG A 27 -3.27 -3.26 23.01
C ARG A 27 -4.16 -2.08 22.60
N LEU A 28 -5.31 -2.36 21.97
CA LEU A 28 -6.28 -1.29 21.68
C LEU A 28 -6.80 -0.65 22.97
N PHE A 29 -7.15 -1.46 23.98
CA PHE A 29 -7.57 -0.96 25.28
C PHE A 29 -6.49 -0.06 25.89
N LEU A 30 -5.24 -0.50 25.93
CA LEU A 30 -4.11 0.29 26.46
C LEU A 30 -3.97 1.62 25.71
N TYR A 31 -4.01 1.60 24.38
CA TYR A 31 -3.94 2.82 23.58
C TYR A 31 -5.09 3.79 23.90
N CYS A 32 -6.33 3.32 23.91
CA CYS A 32 -7.50 4.13 24.26
C CYS A 32 -7.42 4.65 25.70
N PHE A 33 -6.97 3.83 26.64
CA PHE A 33 -6.78 4.20 28.04
C PHE A 33 -5.79 5.35 28.17
N VAL A 34 -4.60 5.18 27.59
CA VAL A 34 -3.54 6.19 27.61
C VAL A 34 -3.97 7.46 26.90
N CYS A 35 -4.69 7.37 25.78
CA CYS A 35 -5.25 8.52 25.09
C CYS A 35 -6.27 9.31 25.93
N ARG A 36 -7.03 8.64 26.81
CA ARG A 36 -8.11 9.23 27.60
C ARG A 36 -7.66 9.72 28.98
N PHE A 37 -6.76 8.98 29.63
CA PHE A 37 -6.37 9.15 31.03
C PHE A 37 -4.87 9.42 31.22
N GLY A 38 -4.05 9.32 30.16
CA GLY A 38 -2.60 9.44 30.28
C GLY A 38 -1.99 8.28 31.07
N ASN A 39 -1.00 8.58 31.92
CA ASN A 39 -0.48 7.65 32.92
C ASN A 39 -1.11 7.83 34.31
N GLY A 40 -2.16 8.65 34.43
CA GLY A 40 -2.86 8.87 35.69
C GLY A 40 -3.71 7.67 36.12
N THR A 41 -4.11 7.67 37.39
CA THR A 41 -5.01 6.66 37.94
C THR A 41 -6.45 6.92 37.50
N ALA A 42 -7.11 5.90 36.94
CA ALA A 42 -8.52 5.94 36.57
C ALA A 42 -9.33 4.97 37.43
N SER A 43 -10.44 5.43 38.01
CA SER A 43 -11.38 4.64 38.82
C SER A 43 -12.71 4.49 38.07
N CYS A 44 -12.73 3.58 37.08
CA CYS A 44 -13.94 3.28 36.30
C CYS A 44 -14.38 1.82 36.46
N SER A 45 -15.68 1.56 36.26
CA SER A 45 -16.20 0.20 36.12
C SER A 45 -15.83 -0.42 34.76
N PHE A 46 -15.95 -1.75 34.63
CA PHE A 46 -15.73 -2.40 33.33
C PHE A 46 -16.79 -2.01 32.30
N GLU A 47 -18.01 -1.73 32.74
CA GLU A 47 -19.09 -1.23 31.90
C GLU A 47 -18.77 0.18 31.37
N GLU A 48 -18.25 1.07 32.22
CA GLU A 48 -17.82 2.42 31.80
C GLU A 48 -16.69 2.34 30.77
N TYR A 49 -15.67 1.51 30.97
CA TYR A 49 -14.63 1.32 29.96
C TYR A 49 -15.16 0.69 28.67
N ALA A 50 -16.08 -0.26 28.77
CA ALA A 50 -16.71 -0.90 27.62
C ALA A 50 -17.47 0.13 26.76
N GLU A 51 -18.18 1.06 27.40
CA GLU A 51 -18.86 2.16 26.73
C GLU A 51 -17.86 3.14 26.11
N LEU A 52 -16.90 3.66 26.92
CA LEU A 52 -15.91 4.65 26.48
C LEU A 52 -15.07 4.17 25.30
N PHE A 53 -14.66 2.90 25.30
CA PHE A 53 -13.77 2.35 24.27
C PHE A 53 -14.51 1.52 23.21
N ARG A 54 -15.86 1.44 23.32
CA ARG A 54 -16.72 0.62 22.47
C ARG A 54 -16.23 -0.83 22.39
N LEU A 55 -15.92 -1.39 23.55
CA LEU A 55 -15.48 -2.77 23.73
C LEU A 55 -16.57 -3.59 24.44
N ASN A 56 -16.46 -4.91 24.38
CA ASN A 56 -17.30 -5.78 25.21
C ASN A 56 -16.71 -5.83 26.64
N SER A 57 -17.52 -5.80 27.69
CA SER A 57 -17.05 -5.89 29.08
C SER A 57 -16.17 -7.13 29.35
N LYS A 58 -16.42 -8.25 28.66
CA LYS A 58 -15.54 -9.44 28.71
C LYS A 58 -14.15 -9.17 28.14
N HIS A 59 -14.07 -8.40 27.06
CA HIS A 59 -12.79 -7.96 26.49
C HIS A 59 -12.07 -6.98 27.40
N VAL A 60 -12.79 -6.06 28.04
CA VAL A 60 -12.22 -5.14 29.04
C VAL A 60 -11.62 -5.93 30.20
N GLY A 61 -12.38 -6.85 30.80
CA GLY A 61 -11.90 -7.66 31.92
C GLY A 61 -10.66 -8.47 31.56
N ARG A 62 -10.61 -9.07 30.36
CA ARG A 62 -9.43 -9.78 29.86
C ARG A 62 -8.25 -8.84 29.64
N ALA A 63 -8.47 -7.67 29.04
CA ALA A 63 -7.42 -6.69 28.78
C ALA A 63 -6.77 -6.19 30.06
N VAL A 64 -7.58 -5.86 31.07
CA VAL A 64 -7.08 -5.43 32.38
C VAL A 64 -6.28 -6.55 33.06
N GLN A 65 -6.75 -7.81 33.01
CA GLN A 65 -5.99 -8.94 33.55
C GLN A 65 -4.65 -9.15 32.83
N GLU A 66 -4.65 -9.12 31.50
CA GLU A 66 -3.47 -9.35 30.67
C GLU A 66 -2.41 -8.25 30.89
N LEU A 67 -2.83 -6.97 30.88
CA LEU A 67 -1.95 -5.83 31.11
C LEU A 67 -1.42 -5.78 32.56
N GLY A 68 -2.23 -6.20 33.53
CA GLY A 68 -1.81 -6.28 34.93
C GLY A 68 -0.78 -7.38 35.17
N ALA A 69 -0.98 -8.55 34.54
CA ALA A 69 -0.04 -9.66 34.63
C ALA A 69 1.31 -9.36 33.96
N SER A 70 1.33 -8.50 32.94
CA SER A 70 2.56 -8.05 32.27
C SER A 70 3.24 -6.86 32.94
N GLY A 71 2.69 -6.34 34.04
CA GLY A 71 3.24 -5.16 34.74
C GLY A 71 3.08 -3.83 33.99
N VAL A 72 2.29 -3.80 32.91
CA VAL A 72 2.05 -2.56 32.14
C VAL A 72 1.11 -1.62 32.88
N VAL A 73 0.19 -2.18 33.66
CA VAL A 73 -0.72 -1.42 34.51
C VAL A 73 -0.71 -1.96 35.93
N ALA A 74 -0.69 -1.06 36.90
CA ALA A 74 -0.97 -1.37 38.30
C ALA A 74 -2.49 -1.39 38.51
N ILE A 75 -2.98 -2.40 39.23
CA ILE A 75 -4.39 -2.56 39.57
C ILE A 75 -4.54 -2.60 41.08
N SER A 76 -5.21 -1.61 41.64
CA SER A 76 -5.64 -1.63 43.04
C SER A 76 -7.17 -1.59 43.13
N LYS A 77 -7.70 -1.95 44.30
CA LYS A 77 -9.14 -1.96 44.56
C LYS A 77 -9.49 -0.80 45.47
N GLU A 78 -10.56 -0.11 45.14
CA GLU A 78 -11.19 0.88 46.01
C GLU A 78 -12.53 0.33 46.51
N HIS A 79 -12.83 0.57 47.78
CA HIS A 79 -14.16 0.30 48.33
C HIS A 79 -15.10 1.38 47.79
N GLY A 80 -15.91 1.04 46.79
CA GLY A 80 -16.96 1.93 46.29
C GLY A 80 -18.04 2.16 47.35
N VAL A 81 -18.74 3.30 47.23
CA VAL A 81 -19.79 3.77 48.16
C VAL A 81 -20.92 2.74 48.37
N ASP A 82 -21.12 1.80 47.43
CA ASP A 82 -22.16 0.74 47.46
C ASP A 82 -21.61 -0.70 47.44
N HIS A 83 -20.43 -0.97 48.03
CA HIS A 83 -19.77 -2.30 48.02
C HIS A 83 -19.45 -2.87 46.62
N ARG A 84 -19.74 -2.14 45.54
CA ARG A 84 -19.35 -2.51 44.18
C ARG A 84 -17.87 -2.17 44.00
N PRO A 85 -16.98 -3.15 43.79
CA PRO A 85 -15.55 -2.91 43.72
C PRO A 85 -15.21 -2.07 42.48
N LYS A 86 -14.66 -0.87 42.69
CA LYS A 86 -14.01 -0.11 41.61
C LYS A 86 -12.54 -0.50 41.57
N ARG A 87 -12.02 -0.64 40.36
CA ARG A 87 -10.59 -0.90 40.15
C ARG A 87 -9.94 0.41 39.75
N LEU A 88 -8.92 0.79 40.52
CA LEU A 88 -8.00 1.85 40.15
C LEU A 88 -6.99 1.22 39.21
N ILE A 89 -6.97 1.70 37.98
CA ILE A 89 -5.99 1.29 36.97
C ILE A 89 -5.07 2.48 36.76
N GLN A 90 -3.76 2.24 36.84
CA GLN A 90 -2.73 3.22 36.52
C GLN A 90 -1.72 2.57 35.58
N VAL A 91 -1.26 3.29 34.57
CA VAL A 91 -0.14 2.82 33.74
C VAL A 91 1.13 2.92 34.57
N ASP A 92 1.94 1.86 34.54
CA ASP A 92 3.22 1.84 35.25
C ASP A 92 4.10 3.04 34.83
N ASP A 93 4.64 3.76 35.81
CA ASP A 93 5.35 5.02 35.56
C ASP A 93 6.68 4.76 34.85
N ASP A 94 7.40 3.68 35.20
CA ASP A 94 8.65 3.31 34.53
C ASP A 94 8.39 2.93 33.07
N PHE A 95 7.33 2.16 32.81
CA PHE A 95 6.89 1.87 31.45
C PHE A 95 6.52 3.14 30.67
N ALA A 96 5.76 4.06 31.28
CA ALA A 96 5.35 5.30 30.64
C ALA A 96 6.54 6.21 30.31
N GLU A 97 7.50 6.37 31.24
CA GLU A 97 8.71 7.16 31.03
C GLU A 97 9.64 6.52 30.00
N ALA A 98 9.79 5.19 30.00
CA ALA A 98 10.52 4.47 28.95
C ALA A 98 9.89 4.69 27.56
N LEU A 99 8.56 4.70 27.47
CA LEU A 99 7.84 4.96 26.23
C LEU A 99 8.05 6.41 25.74
N LYS A 100 7.97 7.38 26.65
CA LYS A 100 8.20 8.81 26.37
C LYS A 100 9.67 9.08 25.98
N GLY A 101 10.62 8.44 26.65
CA GLY A 101 12.07 8.62 26.42
C GLY A 101 12.57 8.16 25.05
N SER A 102 11.85 7.25 24.38
CA SER A 102 12.15 6.80 23.00
C SER A 102 11.92 7.89 21.92
N PHE A 103 11.53 9.11 22.32
CA PHE A 103 11.14 10.19 21.41
C PHE A 103 12.32 11.02 20.91
N LYS A 104 12.98 10.57 19.83
CA LYS A 104 13.72 11.47 18.92
C LYS A 104 13.11 11.36 17.53
N ASN A 105 12.63 12.49 17.00
CA ASN A 105 12.13 12.72 15.63
C ASN A 105 11.29 11.59 15.03
N CYS A 106 10.02 11.44 15.45
CA CYS A 106 9.07 10.62 14.70
C CYS A 106 8.12 11.52 13.90
N PRO A 107 8.22 11.52 12.56
CA PRO A 107 7.23 12.16 11.72
C PRO A 107 6.03 11.22 11.63
N VAL A 108 4.93 11.57 12.28
CA VAL A 108 3.62 11.05 11.89
C VAL A 108 3.03 12.10 10.97
N GLU A 109 2.91 11.77 9.68
CA GLU A 109 2.40 12.70 8.67
C GLU A 109 0.86 12.79 8.68
N VAL A 110 0.19 11.80 9.27
CA VAL A 110 -1.27 11.75 9.43
C VAL A 110 -1.69 12.41 10.74
N GLU A 111 -2.88 13.02 10.74
CA GLU A 111 -3.42 13.69 11.91
C GLU A 111 -3.70 12.72 13.09
N GLU A 112 -3.13 13.00 14.27
CA GLU A 112 -3.35 12.23 15.51
C GLU A 112 -4.85 12.13 15.86
N THR A 113 -5.64 13.13 15.48
CA THR A 113 -7.10 13.20 15.65
C THR A 113 -7.81 12.06 14.94
N LEU A 114 -7.47 11.78 13.68
CA LEU A 114 -8.06 10.69 12.90
C LEU A 114 -7.73 9.33 13.52
N ILE A 115 -6.46 9.11 13.88
CA ILE A 115 -6.00 7.86 14.50
C ILE A 115 -6.78 7.60 15.80
N ARG A 116 -7.00 8.65 16.61
CA ARG A 116 -7.84 8.58 17.82
C ARG A 116 -9.30 8.26 17.48
N LYS A 117 -9.92 8.96 16.51
CA LYS A 117 -11.30 8.67 16.09
C LYS A 117 -11.47 7.21 15.67
N VAL A 118 -10.52 6.66 14.89
CA VAL A 118 -10.50 5.24 14.50
C VAL A 118 -10.42 4.32 15.72
N ALA A 119 -9.47 4.54 16.62
CA ALA A 119 -9.24 3.68 17.78
C ALA A 119 -10.47 3.64 18.71
N PHE A 120 -11.06 4.80 19.01
CA PHE A 120 -12.27 4.92 19.82
C PHE A 120 -13.54 4.46 19.08
N GLY A 121 -13.45 4.16 17.79
CA GLY A 121 -14.58 3.72 16.97
C GLY A 121 -15.58 4.84 16.69
N CYS A 122 -15.13 6.08 16.69
CA CYS A 122 -15.91 7.31 16.51
C CYS A 122 -15.89 7.82 15.05
N LEU A 123 -15.71 6.91 14.08
CA LEU A 123 -15.86 7.24 12.66
C LEU A 123 -17.32 7.54 12.31
N CYS A 124 -17.55 8.26 11.21
CA CYS A 124 -18.88 8.43 10.65
C CYS A 124 -19.37 7.05 10.15
N GLN A 125 -20.36 6.47 10.86
CA GLN A 125 -20.83 5.12 10.57
C GLN A 125 -21.99 5.16 9.59
N GLU A 126 -21.81 4.55 8.43
CA GLU A 126 -22.92 4.15 7.56
C GLU A 126 -23.46 2.78 7.96
N LYS A 127 -24.70 2.46 7.57
CA LYS A 127 -25.32 1.16 7.88
C LYS A 127 -24.43 0.02 7.34
N GLY A 128 -23.99 -0.88 8.22
CA GLY A 128 -23.13 -2.02 7.88
C GLY A 128 -21.61 -1.79 8.05
N MET A 129 -21.17 -0.54 8.21
CA MET A 129 -19.76 -0.19 8.40
C MET A 129 -19.32 -0.25 9.87
N LYS A 130 -19.24 -1.46 10.42
CA LYS A 130 -18.73 -1.67 11.78
C LYS A 130 -17.32 -2.28 11.77
N LEU A 131 -16.34 -1.48 12.20
CA LEU A 131 -14.98 -1.96 12.48
C LEU A 131 -14.96 -2.74 13.80
N THR A 132 -14.41 -3.95 13.76
CA THR A 132 -14.12 -4.73 14.97
C THR A 132 -12.98 -4.05 15.77
N PRO A 133 -12.81 -4.36 17.06
CA PRO A 133 -11.65 -3.90 17.83
C PRO A 133 -10.31 -4.17 17.14
N LEU A 134 -10.12 -5.36 16.56
CA LEU A 134 -8.88 -5.69 15.86
C LEU A 134 -8.70 -4.85 14.58
N ASN A 135 -9.76 -4.62 13.81
CA ASN A 135 -9.67 -3.73 12.64
C ASN A 135 -9.37 -2.28 13.03
N ARG A 136 -9.94 -1.79 14.14
CA ARG A 136 -9.63 -0.45 14.68
C ARG A 136 -8.14 -0.33 15.01
N LEU A 137 -7.59 -1.29 15.76
CA LEU A 137 -6.16 -1.30 16.05
C LEU A 137 -5.32 -1.36 14.77
N PHE A 138 -5.69 -2.24 13.85
CA PHE A 138 -4.92 -2.43 12.62
C PHE A 138 -4.90 -1.17 11.76
N LEU A 139 -6.06 -0.54 11.56
CA LEU A 139 -6.17 0.71 10.83
C LEU A 139 -5.43 1.85 11.53
N SER A 140 -5.51 1.95 12.87
CA SER A 140 -4.72 2.93 13.64
C SER A 140 -3.22 2.72 13.46
N VAL A 141 -2.72 1.48 13.44
CA VAL A 141 -1.31 1.19 13.14
C VAL A 141 -0.98 1.61 11.71
N LEU A 142 -1.76 1.21 10.71
CA LEU A 142 -1.46 1.57 9.32
C LEU A 142 -1.44 3.10 9.11
N LEU A 143 -2.41 3.84 9.67
CA LEU A 143 -2.45 5.30 9.61
C LEU A 143 -1.26 5.96 10.33
N SER A 144 -0.73 5.32 11.37
CA SER A 144 0.43 5.85 12.10
C SER A 144 1.75 5.71 11.33
N HIS A 145 1.80 4.82 10.32
CA HIS A 145 2.97 4.56 9.48
C HIS A 145 2.74 4.97 8.01
N SER A 146 1.58 5.53 7.68
CA SER A 146 1.30 5.96 6.32
C SER A 146 1.91 7.33 6.04
N SER A 147 2.40 7.50 4.82
CA SER A 147 2.67 8.82 4.27
C SER A 147 1.38 9.64 4.15
N LYS A 148 1.51 10.93 3.87
CA LYS A 148 0.38 11.82 3.56
C LYS A 148 -0.68 11.17 2.64
N VAL A 149 -0.25 10.61 1.51
CA VAL A 149 -1.10 9.89 0.53
C VAL A 149 -1.61 8.50 0.95
N GLY A 150 -1.48 8.11 2.22
CA GLY A 150 -1.99 6.82 2.71
C GLY A 150 -1.14 5.60 2.32
N ARG A 151 0.10 5.80 1.84
CA ARG A 151 1.00 4.69 1.46
C ARG A 151 1.83 4.24 2.66
N VAL A 152 1.86 2.93 2.93
CA VAL A 152 2.64 2.31 4.02
C VAL A 152 3.62 1.30 3.42
N VAL A 153 4.93 1.50 3.58
CA VAL A 153 5.97 0.66 2.93
C VAL A 153 6.93 -0.03 3.92
N ASP A 154 6.93 0.38 5.18
CA ASP A 154 7.95 0.01 6.16
C ASP A 154 7.48 -1.07 7.17
N LEU A 155 6.28 -1.61 6.97
CA LEU A 155 5.66 -2.60 7.86
C LEU A 155 5.73 -4.03 7.29
N GLY A 156 6.72 -4.79 7.78
CA GLY A 156 6.83 -6.23 7.54
C GLY A 156 5.95 -7.07 8.49
N HIS A 157 5.88 -8.38 8.26
CA HIS A 157 5.09 -9.28 9.12
C HIS A 157 5.51 -9.22 10.59
N ALA A 158 6.81 -9.30 10.86
CA ALA A 158 7.33 -9.26 12.22
C ALA A 158 7.00 -7.93 12.92
N SER A 159 7.19 -6.80 12.23
CA SER A 159 6.83 -5.48 12.78
C SER A 159 5.34 -5.37 13.07
N LEU A 160 4.48 -5.80 12.14
CA LEU A 160 3.03 -5.77 12.36
C LEU A 160 2.61 -6.66 13.51
N SER A 161 3.15 -7.89 13.60
CA SER A 161 2.83 -8.81 14.70
C SER A 161 3.27 -8.21 16.03
N LYS A 162 4.45 -7.57 16.07
CA LYS A 162 4.94 -6.87 17.26
C LYS A 162 4.04 -5.73 17.66
N LEU A 163 3.60 -4.86 16.74
CA LEU A 163 2.78 -3.68 17.03
C LEU A 163 1.32 -4.03 17.38
N THR A 164 0.78 -5.07 16.74
CA THR A 164 -0.66 -5.40 16.85
C THR A 164 -0.96 -6.60 17.75
N GLY A 165 0.03 -7.44 18.06
CA GLY A 165 -0.18 -8.72 18.74
C GLY A 165 -0.91 -9.77 17.87
N PHE A 166 -0.96 -9.58 16.55
CA PHE A 166 -1.71 -10.47 15.66
C PHE A 166 -0.93 -11.71 15.27
N SER A 167 -1.67 -12.81 15.14
CA SER A 167 -1.26 -13.97 14.35
C SER A 167 -1.34 -13.69 12.85
N VAL A 168 -0.73 -14.58 12.05
CA VAL A 168 -0.79 -14.52 10.58
C VAL A 168 -2.25 -14.49 10.08
N ASP A 169 -3.10 -15.35 10.64
CA ASP A 169 -4.49 -15.51 10.23
C ASP A 169 -5.36 -14.33 10.66
N GLN A 170 -5.15 -13.82 11.89
CA GLN A 170 -5.84 -12.62 12.35
C GLN A 170 -5.57 -11.43 11.46
N ARG A 171 -4.30 -11.22 11.07
CA ARG A 171 -3.93 -10.16 10.13
C ARG A 171 -4.58 -10.37 8.77
N ARG A 172 -4.56 -11.58 8.20
CA ARG A 172 -5.23 -11.86 6.91
C ARG A 172 -6.72 -11.52 6.98
N SER A 173 -7.38 -11.90 8.08
CA SER A 173 -8.79 -11.56 8.33
C SER A 173 -9.01 -10.04 8.45
N GLN A 174 -8.12 -9.30 9.12
CA GLN A 174 -8.25 -7.84 9.24
C GLN A 174 -8.00 -7.14 7.90
N VAL A 175 -7.00 -7.58 7.13
CA VAL A 175 -6.75 -7.07 5.78
C VAL A 175 -7.97 -7.28 4.88
N SER A 176 -8.54 -8.49 4.87
CA SER A 176 -9.77 -8.78 4.12
C SER A 176 -10.89 -7.84 4.54
N ARG A 177 -11.12 -7.70 5.85
CA ARG A 177 -12.23 -6.89 6.34
C ARG A 177 -12.05 -5.39 6.08
N LEU A 178 -10.83 -4.85 6.17
CA LEU A 178 -10.56 -3.45 5.82
C LEU A 178 -10.70 -3.21 4.30
N ALA A 179 -10.34 -4.19 3.47
CA ALA A 179 -10.57 -4.12 2.02
C ALA A 179 -12.08 -4.19 1.68
N ASP A 180 -12.82 -5.11 2.28
CA ASP A 180 -14.29 -5.25 2.10
C ASP A 180 -15.03 -3.98 2.53
N LEU A 181 -14.49 -3.25 3.49
CA LEU A 181 -15.03 -1.98 3.97
C LEU A 181 -14.50 -0.76 3.20
N GLY A 182 -13.62 -0.93 2.21
CA GLY A 182 -13.09 0.16 1.39
C GLY A 182 -12.00 1.02 2.03
N PHE A 183 -11.50 0.68 3.24
CA PHE A 183 -10.39 1.39 3.89
C PHE A 183 -9.03 1.07 3.25
N LEU A 184 -8.90 -0.09 2.60
CA LEU A 184 -7.72 -0.48 1.83
C LEU A 184 -8.03 -0.45 0.34
N ARG A 185 -7.27 0.33 -0.42
CA ARG A 185 -7.33 0.38 -1.89
C ARG A 185 -6.55 -0.76 -2.53
N ALA A 186 -5.36 -1.03 -2.00
CA ALA A 186 -4.49 -2.08 -2.52
C ALA A 186 -3.54 -2.64 -1.45
N LEU A 187 -3.09 -3.87 -1.68
CA LEU A 187 -1.99 -4.51 -0.96
C LEU A 187 -1.05 -5.14 -1.98
N VAL A 188 0.22 -4.82 -1.88
CA VAL A 188 1.31 -5.54 -2.54
C VAL A 188 2.02 -6.39 -1.50
N PRO A 189 1.89 -7.73 -1.53
CA PRO A 189 2.58 -8.60 -0.60
C PRO A 189 4.09 -8.40 -0.69
N GLY A 190 4.78 -8.43 0.45
CA GLY A 190 6.23 -8.40 0.49
C GLY A 190 6.83 -9.68 -0.09
N VAL A 191 8.04 -9.57 -0.63
CA VAL A 191 8.76 -10.67 -1.27
C VAL A 191 10.06 -10.98 -0.53
N THR A 192 10.52 -12.23 -0.56
CA THR A 192 11.78 -12.64 0.08
C THR A 192 12.54 -13.59 -0.83
N GLY A 193 13.75 -13.20 -1.20
CA GLY A 193 14.55 -13.89 -2.21
C GLY A 193 15.93 -13.27 -2.31
N ARG A 194 16.69 -13.69 -3.31
CA ARG A 194 18.13 -13.48 -3.38
C ARG A 194 18.54 -12.45 -4.41
N TYR A 195 17.80 -12.33 -5.51
CA TYR A 195 18.31 -11.65 -6.70
C TYR A 195 17.84 -10.20 -6.78
N LEU A 196 16.55 -9.89 -6.62
CA LEU A 196 16.06 -8.51 -6.83
C LEU A 196 16.08 -7.65 -5.58
N PHE A 197 15.27 -8.00 -4.59
CA PHE A 197 14.91 -7.13 -3.46
C PHE A 197 15.38 -7.65 -2.11
N GLY A 198 16.08 -8.78 -2.06
CA GLY A 198 16.36 -9.44 -0.79
C GLY A 198 15.07 -9.79 -0.05
N SER A 199 14.94 -9.28 1.17
CA SER A 199 13.71 -9.33 1.96
C SER A 199 12.99 -7.96 1.91
N ALA A 200 11.99 -7.85 1.03
CA ALA A 200 11.16 -6.67 0.87
C ALA A 200 9.87 -6.75 1.70
N LYS A 201 9.45 -5.64 2.29
CA LYS A 201 8.25 -5.54 3.15
C LYS A 201 6.99 -5.38 2.31
N SER A 202 5.82 -5.59 2.91
CA SER A 202 4.54 -5.40 2.20
C SER A 202 4.19 -3.92 2.06
N GLN A 203 3.51 -3.55 0.98
CA GLN A 203 3.04 -2.18 0.75
C GLN A 203 1.52 -2.11 0.87
N TYR A 204 1.00 -1.25 1.74
CA TYR A 204 -0.43 -1.01 1.91
C TYR A 204 -0.79 0.37 1.36
N PHE A 205 -1.94 0.46 0.70
CA PHE A 205 -2.48 1.72 0.17
C PHE A 205 -3.83 1.97 0.84
N LEU A 206 -3.86 2.94 1.76
CA LEU A 206 -5.06 3.37 2.46
C LEU A 206 -5.93 4.25 1.56
N ASN A 207 -7.24 4.22 1.79
CA ASN A 207 -8.19 5.16 1.19
C ASN A 207 -8.29 6.39 2.10
N MET A 208 -7.52 7.44 1.85
CA MET A 208 -7.55 8.64 2.72
C MET A 208 -8.79 9.50 2.46
N GLY A 209 -9.45 9.33 1.33
CA GLY A 209 -10.74 9.92 0.98
C GLY A 209 -11.96 9.10 1.43
N HIS A 210 -11.79 8.20 2.40
CA HIS A 210 -12.88 7.34 2.84
C HIS A 210 -13.98 8.14 3.58
N PRO A 211 -15.27 8.05 3.20
CA PRO A 211 -16.35 8.86 3.79
C PRO A 211 -16.46 8.76 5.32
N ALA A 212 -16.20 7.58 5.89
CA ALA A 212 -16.18 7.39 7.35
C ALA A 212 -15.17 8.25 8.11
N PHE A 213 -14.17 8.84 7.44
CA PHE A 213 -13.24 9.79 8.05
C PHE A 213 -13.85 11.19 8.23
N GLY A 214 -14.99 11.49 7.60
CA GLY A 214 -15.72 12.75 7.75
C GLY A 214 -14.83 13.94 7.39
N GLU A 215 -14.74 14.92 8.29
CA GLU A 215 -13.89 16.11 8.12
C GLU A 215 -12.38 15.81 8.01
N ASN A 216 -11.94 14.62 8.45
CA ASN A 216 -10.54 14.19 8.30
C ASN A 216 -10.31 13.43 6.98
N SER A 217 -11.37 13.24 6.17
CA SER A 217 -11.25 12.66 4.84
C SER A 217 -10.52 13.64 3.93
N ARG A 218 -9.58 13.13 3.14
CA ARG A 218 -8.92 13.91 2.10
C ARG A 218 -9.80 13.99 0.85
N SER A 219 -9.59 15.04 0.06
CA SER A 219 -10.13 15.11 -1.28
C SER A 219 -9.28 14.21 -2.18
N GLU A 220 -9.85 13.09 -2.61
CA GLU A 220 -9.17 12.13 -3.48
C GLU A 220 -10.01 11.82 -4.71
N THR A 221 -9.36 11.80 -5.87
CA THR A 221 -9.95 11.39 -7.15
C THR A 221 -9.18 10.20 -7.72
N LEU A 222 -9.91 9.20 -8.22
CA LEU A 222 -9.35 8.03 -8.85
C LEU A 222 -9.53 8.11 -10.38
N LEU A 223 -8.42 8.26 -11.08
CA LEU A 223 -8.37 8.24 -12.54
C LEU A 223 -8.04 6.82 -13.00
N VAL A 224 -8.93 6.22 -13.80
CA VAL A 224 -8.74 4.87 -14.34
C VAL A 224 -8.60 4.92 -15.86
N GLY A 225 -7.41 4.57 -16.34
CA GLY A 225 -7.09 4.51 -17.76
C GLY A 225 -7.07 3.08 -18.32
N ARG A 226 -7.78 2.87 -19.43
CA ARG A 226 -7.72 1.63 -20.20
C ARG A 226 -6.89 1.82 -21.46
N GLY A 227 -5.80 1.07 -21.56
CA GLY A 227 -5.01 0.86 -22.78
C GLY A 227 -4.46 2.13 -23.44
N PHE A 228 -3.15 2.28 -23.50
CA PHE A 228 -2.49 3.31 -24.31
C PHE A 228 -2.31 2.82 -25.76
N ALA A 229 -2.68 3.64 -26.75
CA ALA A 229 -2.54 3.26 -28.15
C ALA A 229 -1.07 3.02 -28.53
N GLY A 230 -0.78 1.95 -29.26
CA GLY A 230 0.59 1.58 -29.66
C GLY A 230 1.41 0.82 -28.60
N ASP A 231 0.79 0.53 -27.45
CA ASP A 231 1.47 -0.11 -26.32
C ASP A 231 1.10 -1.59 -26.23
N GLU A 232 1.94 -2.48 -26.77
CA GLU A 232 1.73 -3.95 -26.71
C GLU A 232 1.83 -4.49 -25.26
N ASP A 233 2.33 -3.70 -24.30
CA ASP A 233 2.61 -4.11 -22.92
C ASP A 233 1.42 -3.95 -21.95
N TRP A 234 0.29 -3.45 -22.45
CA TRP A 234 -0.89 -3.12 -21.65
C TRP A 234 -1.54 -4.33 -20.97
N LEU A 235 -1.26 -5.56 -21.42
CA LEU A 235 -1.82 -6.79 -20.83
C LEU A 235 -1.16 -7.19 -19.49
N GLY A 236 0.09 -6.78 -19.24
CA GLY A 236 0.90 -7.27 -18.11
C GLY A 236 1.57 -6.18 -17.25
N GLY A 237 1.61 -4.94 -17.73
CA GLY A 237 2.35 -3.86 -17.08
C GLY A 237 3.84 -3.84 -17.45
N GLN A 238 4.56 -2.80 -17.02
CA GLN A 238 5.96 -2.57 -17.38
C GLN A 238 6.89 -3.66 -16.85
N ALA A 239 6.67 -4.14 -15.62
CA ALA A 239 7.49 -5.17 -15.01
C ALA A 239 7.40 -6.52 -15.77
N GLU A 240 6.18 -6.93 -16.13
CA GLU A 240 5.95 -8.17 -16.86
C GLU A 240 6.47 -8.07 -18.30
N ALA A 241 6.29 -6.92 -18.96
CA ALA A 241 6.83 -6.66 -20.28
C ALA A 241 8.37 -6.69 -20.29
N LEU A 242 9.01 -6.12 -19.26
CA LEU A 242 10.46 -6.17 -19.09
C LEU A 242 10.92 -7.63 -18.92
N PHE A 243 10.26 -8.40 -18.07
CA PHE A 243 10.57 -9.82 -17.87
C PHE A 243 10.41 -10.65 -19.16
N LYS A 244 9.26 -10.55 -19.83
CA LYS A 244 8.96 -11.29 -21.07
C LYS A 244 9.98 -10.94 -22.16
N GLY A 245 10.28 -9.66 -22.33
CA GLY A 245 11.29 -9.20 -23.28
C GLY A 245 12.70 -9.69 -22.94
N ALA A 246 13.11 -9.63 -21.66
CA ALA A 246 14.41 -10.15 -21.22
C ALA A 246 14.53 -11.66 -21.50
N ARG A 247 13.46 -12.42 -21.26
CA ARG A 247 13.39 -13.84 -21.56
C ARG A 247 13.53 -14.13 -23.05
N GLU A 248 12.84 -13.38 -23.91
CA GLU A 248 12.96 -13.52 -25.36
C GLU A 248 14.40 -13.22 -25.82
N VAL A 249 14.99 -12.13 -25.33
CA VAL A 249 16.39 -11.77 -25.66
C VAL A 249 17.37 -12.85 -25.23
N ASN A 250 17.24 -13.40 -24.02
CA ASN A 250 18.11 -14.48 -23.53
C ASN A 250 18.04 -15.75 -24.41
N GLN A 251 16.90 -16.03 -25.05
CA GLN A 251 16.78 -17.15 -25.98
C GLN A 251 17.43 -16.86 -27.34
N LEU A 252 17.40 -15.61 -27.80
CA LEU A 252 17.90 -15.22 -29.12
C LEU A 252 19.41 -14.94 -29.13
N VAL A 253 19.97 -14.36 -28.06
CA VAL A 253 21.38 -13.94 -27.97
C VAL A 253 22.38 -15.07 -28.25
N PRO A 254 22.25 -16.29 -27.70
CA PRO A 254 23.22 -17.35 -27.97
C PRO A 254 23.31 -17.76 -29.44
N GLY A 255 22.20 -17.70 -30.19
CA GLY A 255 22.18 -17.96 -31.63
C GLY A 255 22.80 -16.82 -32.44
N ILE A 256 22.60 -15.57 -32.00
CA ILE A 256 23.22 -14.38 -32.60
C ILE A 256 24.75 -14.39 -32.42
N VAL A 257 25.25 -14.89 -31.28
CA VAL A 257 26.69 -14.92 -30.97
C VAL A 257 27.41 -16.09 -31.66
N LYS A 258 26.74 -17.22 -31.93
CA LYS A 258 27.36 -18.46 -32.42
C LYS A 258 27.43 -18.62 -33.95
N GLU A 259 26.65 -17.88 -34.73
CA GLU A 259 26.57 -18.07 -36.19
C GLU A 259 26.84 -16.77 -36.98
N GLU A 260 27.76 -16.81 -37.95
CA GLU A 260 28.02 -15.75 -38.95
C GLU A 260 26.89 -15.59 -40.00
N GLY A 261 25.64 -15.96 -39.68
CA GLY A 261 24.52 -16.02 -40.62
C GLY A 261 23.21 -15.55 -40.00
N ARG A 262 22.85 -14.29 -40.24
CA ARG A 262 21.70 -13.59 -39.65
C ARG A 262 20.35 -14.30 -39.86
N SER A 263 19.56 -14.39 -38.80
CA SER A 263 18.13 -14.06 -38.90
C SER A 263 17.98 -12.58 -38.59
N ASP A 264 17.83 -11.75 -39.62
CA ASP A 264 17.59 -10.30 -39.50
C ASP A 264 16.37 -9.99 -38.61
N VAL A 265 15.45 -10.95 -38.47
CA VAL A 265 14.30 -10.86 -37.57
C VAL A 265 14.72 -10.94 -36.09
N ALA A 266 15.61 -11.85 -35.72
CA ALA A 266 16.08 -12.01 -34.34
C ALA A 266 16.87 -10.79 -33.87
N LEU A 267 17.76 -10.28 -34.72
CA LEU A 267 18.52 -9.05 -34.43
C LEU A 267 17.59 -7.84 -34.26
N ARG A 268 16.59 -7.69 -35.14
CA ARG A 268 15.59 -6.62 -35.04
C ARG A 268 14.80 -6.68 -33.72
N LYS A 269 14.49 -7.88 -33.22
CA LYS A 269 13.82 -8.06 -31.92
C LYS A 269 14.70 -7.62 -30.74
N VAL A 270 15.97 -8.03 -30.72
CA VAL A 270 16.92 -7.62 -29.67
C VAL A 270 17.13 -6.10 -29.68
N VAL A 271 17.36 -5.50 -30.86
CA VAL A 271 17.53 -4.04 -30.99
C VAL A 271 16.26 -3.28 -30.60
N ARG A 272 15.08 -3.84 -30.89
CA ARG A 272 13.80 -3.26 -30.44
C ARG A 272 13.72 -3.26 -28.92
N PHE A 273 14.09 -4.36 -28.26
CA PHE A 273 14.12 -4.45 -26.79
C PHE A 273 15.11 -3.45 -26.18
N GLU A 274 16.34 -3.37 -26.69
CA GLU A 274 17.34 -2.40 -26.22
C GLU A 274 16.85 -0.96 -26.32
N ARG A 275 16.25 -0.60 -27.47
CA ARG A 275 15.71 0.74 -27.70
C ARG A 275 14.55 1.03 -26.75
N LYS A 276 13.68 0.04 -26.53
CA LYS A 276 12.51 0.14 -25.68
C LYS A 276 12.88 0.45 -24.23
N TRP A 277 13.90 -0.21 -23.70
CA TRP A 277 14.33 -0.07 -22.30
C TRP A 277 15.57 0.81 -22.10
N GLY A 278 15.90 1.65 -23.09
CA GLY A 278 16.97 2.66 -22.95
C GLY A 278 18.39 2.10 -22.84
N LEU A 279 18.61 0.82 -23.15
CA LEU A 279 19.84 0.09 -22.80
C LEU A 279 21.07 0.57 -23.58
N LYS A 280 20.89 1.11 -24.79
CA LYS A 280 21.98 1.72 -25.59
C LYS A 280 22.56 2.99 -24.94
N ARG A 281 21.77 3.74 -24.18
CA ARG A 281 22.22 4.98 -23.50
C ARG A 281 23.09 4.69 -22.27
N ALA A 282 23.09 3.47 -21.76
CA ALA A 282 23.87 3.06 -20.59
C ALA A 282 25.34 2.70 -20.90
N GLY A 283 25.83 2.92 -22.13
CA GLY A 283 27.20 2.59 -22.55
C GLY A 283 27.41 1.12 -22.90
N LEU A 284 26.34 0.41 -23.30
CA LEU A 284 26.43 -0.94 -23.87
C LEU A 284 26.78 -0.82 -25.36
N GLU A 285 28.07 -0.66 -25.66
CA GLU A 285 28.55 -0.55 -27.04
C GLU A 285 28.35 -1.86 -27.82
N GLN A 286 28.10 -1.74 -29.13
CA GLN A 286 27.81 -2.88 -30.00
C GLN A 286 29.03 -3.81 -30.11
N GLY A 287 28.83 -5.08 -29.74
CA GLY A 287 29.85 -6.13 -29.77
C GLY A 287 29.44 -7.32 -28.90
N GLY A 288 30.18 -8.43 -28.96
CA GLY A 288 29.85 -9.68 -28.24
C GLY A 288 29.66 -9.50 -26.72
N ALA A 289 30.38 -8.56 -26.09
CA ALA A 289 30.28 -8.27 -24.66
C ALA A 289 28.99 -7.50 -24.25
N GLY A 290 28.41 -6.70 -25.15
CA GLY A 290 27.16 -5.96 -24.90
C GLY A 290 25.93 -6.88 -24.90
N TYR A 291 25.90 -7.87 -25.81
CA TYR A 291 24.81 -8.85 -25.88
C TYR A 291 24.79 -9.82 -24.70
N GLN A 292 25.97 -10.14 -24.13
CA GLN A 292 26.08 -11.00 -22.96
C GLN A 292 25.37 -10.39 -21.72
N GLN A 293 25.49 -9.07 -21.52
CA GLN A 293 24.82 -8.37 -20.41
C GLN A 293 23.29 -8.35 -20.55
N LEU A 294 22.76 -8.51 -21.77
CA LEU A 294 21.32 -8.62 -22.01
C LEU A 294 20.78 -10.01 -21.67
N SER A 295 21.54 -11.08 -21.95
CA SER A 295 21.19 -12.43 -21.49
C SER A 295 21.14 -12.52 -19.96
N ASP A 296 22.00 -11.78 -19.28
CA ASP A 296 22.10 -11.78 -17.82
C ASP A 296 20.88 -11.15 -17.12
N LEU A 297 20.08 -10.33 -17.80
CA LEU A 297 18.85 -9.75 -17.25
C LEU A 297 17.88 -10.82 -16.73
N THR A 298 17.82 -11.98 -17.39
CA THR A 298 16.97 -13.09 -16.94
C THR A 298 17.47 -13.76 -15.66
N ALA A 299 18.77 -13.66 -15.38
CA ALA A 299 19.34 -14.19 -14.15
C ALA A 299 18.82 -13.46 -12.90
N LEU A 300 18.37 -12.22 -13.07
CA LEU A 300 17.77 -11.42 -11.99
C LEU A 300 16.34 -11.86 -11.66
N PHE A 301 15.64 -12.57 -12.55
CA PHE A 301 14.26 -13.05 -12.35
C PHE A 301 14.19 -14.53 -11.89
N LYS A 302 15.19 -15.00 -11.16
CA LYS A 302 15.27 -16.39 -10.68
C LYS A 302 14.55 -16.63 -9.35
N ASP A 303 14.06 -15.58 -8.70
CA ASP A 303 13.33 -15.69 -7.43
C ASP A 303 11.94 -16.33 -7.63
N LEU A 304 11.52 -17.16 -6.67
CA LEU A 304 10.21 -17.83 -6.66
C LEU A 304 9.40 -17.43 -5.41
N PRO A 305 8.07 -17.21 -5.53
CA PRO A 305 7.27 -17.29 -6.75
C PRO A 305 7.44 -16.04 -7.63
N LEU A 306 7.70 -16.24 -8.92
CA LEU A 306 8.00 -15.17 -9.87
C LEU A 306 6.88 -14.12 -9.98
N GLU A 307 5.62 -14.55 -9.94
CA GLU A 307 4.45 -13.65 -10.04
C GLU A 307 4.48 -12.58 -8.93
N GLY A 308 4.77 -12.97 -7.69
CA GLY A 308 4.86 -12.03 -6.57
C GLY A 308 5.97 -11.00 -6.75
N TYR A 309 7.09 -11.39 -7.37
CA TYR A 309 8.20 -10.49 -7.70
C TYR A 309 7.87 -9.51 -8.81
N ILE A 310 7.15 -9.95 -9.84
CA ILE A 310 6.72 -9.09 -10.94
C ILE A 310 5.74 -8.04 -10.40
N SER A 311 4.77 -8.43 -9.58
CA SER A 311 3.84 -7.49 -8.93
C SER A 311 4.56 -6.50 -8.03
N TYR A 312 5.55 -6.96 -7.25
CA TYR A 312 6.35 -6.09 -6.39
C TYR A 312 7.22 -5.10 -7.18
N LEU A 313 7.87 -5.57 -8.26
CA LEU A 313 8.64 -4.72 -9.16
C LEU A 313 7.74 -3.68 -9.85
N GLN A 314 6.53 -4.04 -10.26
CA GLN A 314 5.57 -3.10 -10.80
C GLN A 314 5.17 -2.02 -9.78
N ALA A 315 5.00 -2.40 -8.51
CA ALA A 315 4.71 -1.44 -7.44
C ALA A 315 5.87 -0.45 -7.23
N LYS A 316 7.12 -0.90 -7.30
CA LYS A 316 8.31 -0.02 -7.26
C LYS A 316 8.39 0.90 -8.48
N ILE A 317 8.13 0.39 -9.68
CA ILE A 317 8.03 1.22 -10.90
C ILE A 317 6.95 2.30 -10.73
N ASN A 318 5.79 1.95 -10.16
CA ASN A 318 4.71 2.91 -9.89
C ASN A 318 5.12 3.95 -8.84
N GLU A 319 5.86 3.55 -7.80
CA GLU A 319 6.42 4.47 -6.80
C GLU A 319 7.36 5.49 -7.44
N TYR A 320 8.37 5.05 -8.20
CA TYR A 320 9.29 5.97 -8.87
C TYR A 320 8.58 6.85 -9.90
N ALA A 321 7.59 6.30 -10.61
CA ALA A 321 6.77 7.06 -11.54
C ALA A 321 5.91 8.13 -10.82
N SER A 322 5.45 7.85 -9.59
CA SER A 322 4.70 8.84 -8.78
C SER A 322 5.59 10.01 -8.36
N GLU A 323 6.85 9.73 -8.02
CA GLU A 323 7.87 10.76 -7.75
C GLU A 323 8.16 11.58 -9.02
N LEU A 324 8.32 10.92 -10.18
CA LEU A 324 8.47 11.57 -11.49
C LEU A 324 7.23 12.40 -11.92
N LEU A 325 6.06 12.16 -11.35
CA LEU A 325 4.88 12.98 -11.64
C LEU A 325 4.86 14.25 -10.80
N SER A 326 5.31 14.16 -9.56
CA SER A 326 5.03 15.17 -8.53
C SER A 326 5.98 16.37 -8.55
N GLU A 327 7.13 16.31 -9.24
CA GLU A 327 8.25 17.24 -8.99
C GLU A 327 8.77 18.08 -10.19
N PHE A 328 8.19 18.03 -11.40
CA PHE A 328 8.85 18.70 -12.54
C PHE A 328 8.33 20.09 -12.93
N GLN A 329 9.29 21.03 -13.02
CA GLN A 329 9.09 22.41 -13.44
C GLN A 329 9.74 22.74 -14.80
N ASP A 330 10.82 22.04 -15.19
CA ASP A 330 11.54 22.19 -16.48
C ASP A 330 12.40 20.93 -16.84
N GLN A 331 13.09 20.95 -17.99
CA GLN A 331 13.93 19.83 -18.48
C GLN A 331 15.19 19.57 -17.63
N ASP A 332 15.73 20.58 -16.95
CA ASP A 332 16.94 20.45 -16.15
C ASP A 332 16.62 19.81 -14.79
N GLY A 333 15.47 20.19 -14.19
CA GLY A 333 14.90 19.49 -13.04
C GLY A 333 14.60 18.02 -13.34
N LEU A 334 14.10 17.71 -14.55
CA LEU A 334 13.89 16.34 -15.04
C LEU A 334 15.14 15.46 -14.93
N GLN A 335 16.25 15.97 -15.42
CA GLN A 335 17.51 15.23 -15.38
C GLN A 335 18.00 15.01 -13.95
N LEU A 336 17.89 16.02 -13.07
CA LEU A 336 18.33 15.90 -11.68
C LEU A 336 17.53 14.85 -10.90
N LEU A 337 16.21 14.83 -11.05
CA LEU A 337 15.39 13.83 -10.38
C LEU A 337 15.56 12.44 -10.97
N GLU A 338 15.77 12.31 -12.29
CA GLU A 338 16.10 11.02 -12.91
C GLU A 338 17.39 10.44 -12.32
N VAL A 339 18.40 11.28 -12.09
CA VAL A 339 19.65 10.86 -11.41
C VAL A 339 19.37 10.43 -9.97
N ALA A 340 18.55 11.19 -9.23
CA ALA A 340 18.19 10.84 -7.85
C ALA A 340 17.40 9.52 -7.78
N ILE A 341 16.44 9.31 -8.67
CA ILE A 341 15.66 8.07 -8.76
C ILE A 341 16.55 6.90 -9.16
N LEU A 342 17.49 7.10 -10.10
CA LEU A 342 18.44 6.05 -10.47
C LEU A 342 19.34 5.65 -9.30
N ALA A 343 19.77 6.62 -8.47
CA ALA A 343 20.49 6.34 -7.23
C ALA A 343 19.62 5.56 -6.24
N LYS A 344 18.36 5.97 -6.02
CA LYS A 344 17.39 5.29 -5.16
C LYS A 344 17.13 3.84 -5.61
N ILE A 345 16.93 3.60 -6.91
CA ILE A 345 16.85 2.25 -7.50
C ILE A 345 18.11 1.44 -7.16
N GLY A 346 19.27 2.09 -7.21
CA GLY A 346 20.56 1.49 -6.89
C GLY A 346 20.70 1.05 -5.42
N GLU A 347 20.13 1.80 -4.48
CA GLU A 347 20.14 1.50 -3.05
C GLU A 347 19.14 0.40 -2.66
N GLU A 348 17.98 0.37 -3.33
CA GLU A 348 16.88 -0.54 -2.99
C GLU A 348 17.02 -1.94 -3.61
N LEU A 349 17.82 -2.09 -4.67
CA LEU A 349 18.08 -3.38 -5.31
C LEU A 349 19.30 -4.07 -4.71
N VAL A 350 19.16 -5.35 -4.37
CA VAL A 350 20.21 -6.20 -3.76
C VAL A 350 21.19 -6.75 -4.81
N ILE A 351 20.96 -6.45 -6.09
CA ILE A 351 21.74 -6.92 -7.25
C ILE A 351 23.22 -6.52 -7.27
N GLY A 352 23.72 -5.73 -6.32
CA GLY A 352 25.16 -5.41 -6.18
C GLY A 352 25.85 -5.02 -7.49
N ASN A 353 27.00 -5.67 -7.77
CA ASN A 353 27.75 -5.57 -9.03
C ASN A 353 27.46 -6.75 -9.99
N GLU A 354 26.29 -7.38 -9.87
CA GLU A 354 25.94 -8.52 -10.72
C GLU A 354 25.96 -8.14 -12.22
N PRO A 355 26.28 -9.08 -13.12
CA PRO A 355 26.22 -8.87 -14.56
C PRO A 355 24.82 -8.39 -14.98
N GLY A 356 24.75 -7.34 -15.80
CA GLY A 356 23.47 -6.75 -16.23
C GLY A 356 22.79 -5.85 -15.20
N ALA A 357 23.32 -5.67 -13.98
CA ALA A 357 22.73 -4.79 -12.96
C ALA A 357 22.56 -3.34 -13.44
N LYS A 358 23.57 -2.80 -14.14
CA LYS A 358 23.50 -1.44 -14.73
C LYS A 358 22.37 -1.35 -15.75
N ALA A 359 22.29 -2.31 -16.67
CA ALA A 359 21.24 -2.39 -17.69
C ALA A 359 19.85 -2.50 -17.05
N PHE A 360 19.72 -3.29 -15.98
CA PHE A 360 18.47 -3.47 -15.27
C PHE A 360 18.00 -2.20 -14.55
N LYS A 361 18.91 -1.49 -13.86
CA LYS A 361 18.61 -0.18 -13.24
C LYS A 361 18.12 0.83 -14.27
N THR A 362 18.78 0.91 -15.43
CA THR A 362 18.33 1.76 -16.55
C THR A 362 16.96 1.34 -17.07
N ALA A 363 16.71 0.03 -17.24
CA ALA A 363 15.41 -0.46 -17.68
C ALA A 363 14.28 -0.09 -16.71
N ILE A 364 14.51 -0.16 -15.40
CA ILE A 364 13.54 0.25 -14.37
C ILE A 364 13.26 1.75 -14.45
N LEU A 365 14.30 2.58 -14.61
CA LEU A 365 14.10 4.03 -14.79
C LEU A 365 13.26 4.31 -16.04
N THR A 366 13.58 3.68 -17.18
CA THR A 366 12.79 3.83 -18.41
C THR A 366 11.36 3.33 -18.26
N ALA A 367 11.15 2.23 -17.54
CA ALA A 367 9.81 1.74 -17.21
C ALA A 367 9.02 2.76 -16.38
N SER A 368 9.68 3.42 -15.43
CA SER A 368 9.08 4.42 -14.54
C SER A 368 8.75 5.71 -15.30
N GLN A 369 9.64 6.16 -16.19
CA GLN A 369 9.41 7.30 -17.09
C GLN A 369 8.16 7.07 -17.95
N ARG A 370 8.06 5.92 -18.61
CA ARG A 370 6.87 5.55 -19.42
C ARG A 370 5.59 5.51 -18.60
N GLN A 371 5.68 5.00 -17.37
CA GLN A 371 4.53 4.93 -16.48
C GLN A 371 4.09 6.33 -16.02
N ALA A 372 5.03 7.24 -15.77
CA ALA A 372 4.76 8.64 -15.48
C ALA A 372 4.16 9.36 -16.72
N GLU A 373 4.71 9.16 -17.92
CA GLU A 373 4.15 9.71 -19.17
C GLU A 373 2.69 9.29 -19.38
N ARG A 374 2.39 8.00 -19.18
CA ARG A 374 1.02 7.47 -19.25
C ARG A 374 0.08 8.17 -18.26
N ALA A 375 0.53 8.38 -17.03
CA ALA A 375 -0.24 9.09 -16.01
C ALA A 375 -0.41 10.59 -16.35
N ARG A 376 0.61 11.25 -16.94
CA ARG A 376 0.48 12.63 -17.44
C ARG A 376 -0.56 12.74 -18.53
N LEU A 377 -0.58 11.81 -19.48
CA LEU A 377 -1.63 11.79 -20.52
C LEU A 377 -3.04 11.72 -19.92
N LEU A 378 -3.24 10.95 -18.85
CA LEU A 378 -4.53 10.92 -18.14
C LEU A 378 -4.84 12.29 -17.51
N LEU A 379 -3.87 12.88 -16.80
CA LEU A 379 -4.04 14.19 -16.17
C LEU A 379 -4.33 15.29 -17.18
N ASP A 380 -3.61 15.33 -18.30
CA ASP A 380 -3.78 16.33 -19.36
C ASP A 380 -5.16 16.20 -20.03
N GLY A 381 -5.66 14.97 -20.20
CA GLY A 381 -7.02 14.71 -20.65
C GLY A 381 -8.07 15.31 -19.71
N VAL A 382 -7.92 15.08 -18.40
CA VAL A 382 -8.82 15.63 -17.37
C VAL A 382 -8.74 17.15 -17.32
N LYS A 383 -7.54 17.73 -17.36
CA LYS A 383 -7.32 19.19 -17.39
C LYS A 383 -8.02 19.85 -18.57
N LYS A 384 -7.91 19.24 -19.75
CA LYS A 384 -8.54 19.75 -20.96
C LYS A 384 -10.06 19.80 -20.84
N GLU A 385 -10.69 18.74 -20.33
CA GLU A 385 -12.15 18.74 -20.10
C GLU A 385 -12.58 19.79 -19.07
N LEU A 386 -11.73 20.07 -18.09
CA LEU A 386 -12.00 21.08 -17.06
C LEU A 386 -11.68 22.51 -17.50
N GLY A 387 -11.12 22.70 -18.70
CA GLY A 387 -10.63 24.01 -19.14
C GLY A 387 -9.51 24.58 -18.25
N LEU A 388 -8.77 23.71 -17.54
CA LEU A 388 -7.65 24.14 -16.70
C LEU A 388 -6.46 24.48 -17.59
N ALA A 389 -5.84 25.64 -17.35
CA ALA A 389 -4.61 26.04 -18.04
C ALA A 389 -3.44 25.09 -17.72
N GLU A 390 -2.51 24.94 -18.66
CA GLU A 390 -1.24 24.23 -18.41
C GLU A 390 -0.53 24.85 -17.20
N GLY A 391 -0.23 24.03 -16.19
CA GLY A 391 0.40 24.48 -14.94
C GLY A 391 -0.55 24.95 -13.83
N ALA A 392 -1.87 24.76 -13.95
CA ALA A 392 -2.84 25.05 -12.87
C ALA A 392 -2.61 24.21 -11.58
N GLU A 393 -1.77 23.19 -11.63
CA GLU A 393 -1.33 22.38 -10.48
C GLU A 393 -0.27 23.09 -9.61
N LYS A 394 0.27 24.23 -10.05
CA LYS A 394 1.42 24.91 -9.41
C LYS A 394 1.08 25.59 -8.07
N GLY A 395 -0.05 25.30 -7.47
CA GLY A 395 -0.44 25.80 -6.16
C GLY A 395 -1.07 24.71 -5.29
N GLY A 396 -0.35 24.30 -4.24
CA GLY A 396 -0.90 23.56 -3.11
C GLY A 396 -0.59 22.07 -3.10
N ASP A 397 -0.44 21.57 -1.86
CA ASP A 397 -0.22 20.22 -1.30
C ASP A 397 -0.96 19.03 -2.00
N THR A 398 -0.89 18.97 -3.33
CA THR A 398 -1.44 17.92 -4.21
C THR A 398 -0.35 16.90 -4.50
N GLU A 399 -0.66 15.64 -4.21
CA GLU A 399 0.27 14.52 -4.28
C GLU A 399 -0.32 13.45 -5.20
N PHE A 400 0.53 12.91 -6.08
CA PHE A 400 0.14 11.89 -7.04
C PHE A 400 0.62 10.52 -6.59
N VAL A 401 -0.26 9.51 -6.64
CA VAL A 401 0.10 8.12 -6.38
C VAL A 401 -0.46 7.23 -7.46
N ILE A 402 0.42 6.58 -8.20
CA ILE A 402 0.04 5.48 -9.09
C ILE A 402 -0.18 4.24 -8.22
N LEU A 403 -1.43 3.79 -8.12
CA LEU A 403 -1.76 2.59 -7.38
C LEU A 403 -1.22 1.34 -8.11
N PRO A 404 -1.01 0.22 -7.41
CA PRO A 404 -0.69 -1.06 -8.04
C PRO A 404 -1.72 -1.37 -9.13
N MET A 405 -1.25 -1.87 -10.28
CA MET A 405 -2.12 -2.19 -11.41
C MET A 405 -3.21 -3.16 -10.93
N LEU A 406 -4.47 -2.76 -11.10
CA LEU A 406 -5.59 -3.65 -10.87
C LEU A 406 -5.61 -4.62 -12.05
N GLU A 407 -5.33 -5.90 -11.80
CA GLU A 407 -5.61 -6.94 -12.79
C GLU A 407 -7.09 -6.80 -13.15
N SER A 408 -7.38 -6.57 -14.41
CA SER A 408 -8.75 -6.70 -14.92
C SER A 408 -8.88 -8.02 -15.67
N HIS A 409 -10.10 -8.39 -16.02
CA HIS A 409 -10.39 -9.60 -16.79
C HIS A 409 -9.42 -9.74 -17.98
N PRO A 410 -8.92 -10.94 -18.32
CA PRO A 410 -7.88 -11.15 -19.36
C PRO A 410 -8.25 -10.61 -20.75
N ALA A 411 -9.53 -10.30 -21.00
CA ALA A 411 -10.01 -9.68 -22.22
C ALA A 411 -9.89 -8.13 -22.26
N SER A 412 -9.77 -7.47 -21.10
CA SER A 412 -9.75 -6.01 -20.94
C SER A 412 -8.40 -5.43 -20.52
N GLY A 413 -7.35 -6.27 -20.37
CA GLY A 413 -5.97 -5.91 -20.05
C GLY A 413 -5.75 -5.17 -18.72
N ASN A 414 -4.52 -4.76 -18.41
CA ASN A 414 -4.24 -4.09 -17.14
C ASN A 414 -4.64 -2.60 -17.21
N MET A 415 -5.32 -2.12 -16.16
CA MET A 415 -5.74 -0.72 -16.05
C MET A 415 -4.67 0.10 -15.31
N LEU A 416 -4.36 1.28 -15.83
CA LEU A 416 -3.58 2.26 -15.06
C LEU A 416 -4.53 2.95 -14.09
N THR A 417 -4.23 2.85 -12.80
CA THR A 417 -5.01 3.52 -11.76
C THR A 417 -4.15 4.58 -11.09
N LEU A 418 -4.47 5.85 -11.36
CA LEU A 418 -3.82 7.01 -10.77
C LEU A 418 -4.73 7.59 -9.70
N CYS A 419 -4.26 7.61 -8.46
CA CYS A 419 -4.86 8.34 -7.37
C CYS A 419 -4.27 9.74 -7.33
N VAL A 420 -5.13 10.75 -7.40
CA VAL A 420 -4.80 12.14 -7.13
C VAL A 420 -5.34 12.47 -5.74
N SER A 421 -4.46 12.87 -4.82
CA SER A 421 -4.82 13.25 -3.45
C SER A 421 -4.38 14.68 -3.20
N SER A 422 -5.19 15.48 -2.51
CA SER A 422 -4.77 16.79 -2.01
C SER A 422 -5.20 16.97 -0.56
N SER A 423 -4.40 17.69 0.23
CA SER A 423 -4.79 18.05 1.61
C SER A 423 -5.81 19.18 1.67
N GLY A 424 -5.87 19.99 0.60
CA GLY A 424 -6.80 21.09 0.46
C GLY A 424 -7.66 20.98 -0.80
N PRO A 425 -8.65 21.86 -0.94
CA PRO A 425 -9.52 21.93 -2.11
C PRO A 425 -8.69 22.15 -3.38
N SER A 426 -8.73 21.19 -4.31
CA SER A 426 -8.11 21.29 -5.62
C SER A 426 -9.18 21.03 -6.68
N PRO A 427 -9.18 21.76 -7.81
CA PRO A 427 -10.11 21.48 -8.90
C PRO A 427 -10.08 20.01 -9.31
N LEU A 428 -8.91 19.35 -9.24
CA LEU A 428 -8.65 17.93 -9.55
C LEU A 428 -9.21 16.94 -8.52
N THR A 429 -9.59 17.40 -7.33
CA THR A 429 -10.06 16.54 -6.24
C THR A 429 -11.45 16.89 -5.74
N GLU A 430 -11.94 18.11 -6.00
CA GLU A 430 -13.25 18.61 -5.60
C GLU A 430 -14.35 18.40 -6.64
N SER A 431 -14.00 18.22 -7.91
CA SER A 431 -15.02 18.03 -8.94
C SER A 431 -15.46 16.57 -8.99
N PRO A 432 -16.77 16.28 -8.79
CA PRO A 432 -17.32 14.95 -8.99
C PRO A 432 -17.26 14.56 -10.47
N TYR A 433 -16.17 13.90 -10.89
CA TYR A 433 -15.99 13.39 -12.25
C TYR A 433 -16.71 12.08 -12.44
N TRP A 434 -18.03 12.10 -12.37
CA TRP A 434 -18.83 10.94 -12.70
C TRP A 434 -18.87 10.79 -14.22
N ASN A 435 -18.51 9.61 -14.75
CA ASN A 435 -18.76 9.25 -16.15
C ASN A 435 -18.18 10.21 -17.21
N ILE A 436 -17.03 10.84 -16.97
CA ILE A 436 -16.32 11.51 -18.08
C ILE A 436 -15.65 10.43 -18.93
N ARG A 437 -16.31 10.05 -20.02
CA ARG A 437 -15.66 9.33 -21.12
C ARG A 437 -14.73 10.28 -21.84
N LEU A 438 -13.48 10.34 -21.40
CA LEU A 438 -12.45 11.02 -22.18
C LEU A 438 -12.33 10.27 -23.50
N THR A 439 -12.52 10.97 -24.61
CA THR A 439 -12.20 10.44 -25.93
C THR A 439 -11.02 11.27 -26.42
N MET A 440 -9.82 10.89 -26.00
CA MET A 440 -8.60 11.45 -26.61
C MET A 440 -8.64 11.12 -28.11
N GLY A 441 -8.07 12.00 -28.96
CA GLY A 441 -8.25 12.03 -30.43
C GLY A 441 -7.91 10.76 -31.23
N TRP A 442 -7.64 9.64 -30.56
CA TRP A 442 -7.37 8.33 -31.11
C TRP A 442 -8.13 7.23 -30.32
N GLY A 443 -9.46 7.35 -30.24
CA GLY A 443 -10.40 6.22 -30.22
C GLY A 443 -10.44 5.25 -29.03
N ARG A 444 -10.04 5.64 -27.81
CA ARG A 444 -10.17 4.78 -26.60
C ARG A 444 -10.91 5.49 -25.48
N GLU A 445 -11.73 4.72 -24.75
CA GLU A 445 -12.62 5.20 -23.67
C GLU A 445 -11.92 5.11 -22.29
N TYR A 446 -12.11 6.14 -21.47
CA TYR A 446 -11.62 6.21 -20.09
C TYR A 446 -12.82 6.39 -19.14
N CYS A 447 -12.70 5.95 -17.90
CA CYS A 447 -13.74 6.16 -16.88
C CYS A 447 -13.13 6.81 -15.66
N ILE A 448 -13.79 7.83 -15.13
CA ILE A 448 -13.39 8.53 -13.91
C ILE A 448 -14.37 8.15 -12.78
N SER A 449 -13.84 7.91 -11.58
CA SER A 449 -14.63 7.63 -10.37
C SER A 449 -14.12 8.46 -9.20
N THR A 450 -15.01 9.13 -8.47
CA THR A 450 -14.67 9.90 -7.26
C THR A 450 -15.05 9.16 -5.98
N ALA A 451 -14.42 9.53 -4.86
CA ALA A 451 -14.58 8.86 -3.57
C ALA A 451 -15.92 9.15 -2.85
N GLU A 452 -16.72 10.10 -3.34
CA GLU A 452 -17.95 10.56 -2.68
C GLU A 452 -19.11 9.55 -2.73
N SER A 453 -19.06 8.58 -3.65
CA SER A 453 -19.92 7.40 -3.57
C SER A 453 -19.14 6.32 -2.85
N GLN A 454 -19.74 5.68 -1.84
CA GLN A 454 -19.38 4.29 -1.56
C GLN A 454 -19.31 3.60 -2.92
N PRO A 455 -18.18 2.95 -3.29
CA PRO A 455 -18.10 2.26 -4.57
C PRO A 455 -19.26 1.29 -4.57
N ASP A 456 -20.29 1.60 -5.36
CA ASP A 456 -21.46 0.77 -5.48
C ASP A 456 -20.92 -0.55 -6.00
N SER A 457 -20.92 -1.57 -5.13
CA SER A 457 -20.36 -2.88 -5.46
C SER A 457 -21.05 -3.47 -6.69
N SER A 458 -22.21 -2.93 -7.07
CA SER A 458 -22.95 -3.25 -8.29
C SER A 458 -22.24 -2.87 -9.60
N PHE A 459 -21.36 -1.86 -9.63
CA PHE A 459 -20.54 -1.58 -10.83
C PHE A 459 -19.42 -2.62 -11.03
N LEU A 460 -19.10 -3.38 -9.98
CA LEU A 460 -18.21 -4.53 -10.03
C LEU A 460 -18.96 -5.85 -10.28
N GLU A 461 -20.29 -5.85 -10.38
CA GLU A 461 -21.08 -7.07 -10.17
C GLU A 461 -21.29 -8.00 -11.36
N GLU A 462 -21.09 -7.61 -12.63
CA GLU A 462 -21.42 -8.56 -13.73
C GLU A 462 -20.27 -8.97 -14.66
N GLY A 463 -19.04 -8.53 -14.41
CA GLY A 463 -17.88 -9.03 -15.18
C GLY A 463 -16.48 -8.67 -14.67
N MET A 464 -16.36 -7.93 -13.57
CA MET A 464 -15.08 -7.43 -13.02
C MET A 464 -14.86 -7.89 -11.56
N GLN A 465 -15.23 -9.13 -11.24
CA GLN A 465 -14.61 -9.80 -10.10
C GLN A 465 -13.15 -10.06 -10.48
N VAL A 466 -12.17 -9.57 -9.68
CA VAL A 466 -10.68 -9.65 -9.83
C VAL A 466 -10.14 -8.30 -10.37
N VAL A 467 -9.34 -7.45 -9.70
CA VAL A 467 -8.58 -7.48 -8.42
C VAL A 467 -8.62 -6.08 -7.76
N CYS A 468 -9.54 -5.88 -6.83
CA CYS A 468 -9.41 -4.89 -5.74
C CYS A 468 -9.83 -5.64 -4.47
N GLY A 469 -8.91 -5.78 -3.52
CA GLY A 469 -9.08 -6.68 -2.39
C GLY A 469 -8.55 -8.08 -2.69
N LEU A 470 -7.81 -8.65 -1.74
CA LEU A 470 -7.37 -10.03 -1.83
C LEU A 470 -8.58 -10.97 -1.84
N LYS A 471 -9.03 -11.38 -3.02
CA LYS A 471 -9.18 -12.81 -3.28
C LYS A 471 -7.85 -13.34 -3.81
N ALA A 472 -6.80 -13.28 -2.97
CA ALA A 472 -5.88 -14.40 -2.99
C ALA A 472 -6.78 -15.63 -2.82
N LYS A 473 -6.74 -16.56 -3.77
CA LYS A 473 -7.41 -17.86 -3.70
C LYS A 473 -7.01 -18.57 -2.40
N ALA A 474 -7.62 -18.20 -1.28
CA ALA A 474 -7.81 -19.12 -0.18
C ALA A 474 -8.69 -20.21 -0.79
N LYS A 475 -8.13 -21.43 -0.86
CA LYS A 475 -8.85 -22.66 -1.23
C LYS A 475 -10.34 -22.50 -0.94
N ARG A 476 -11.17 -22.65 -1.98
CA ARG A 476 -12.59 -22.92 -1.84
C ARG A 476 -12.68 -24.18 -0.97
N TYR A 477 -12.86 -24.03 0.33
CA TYR A 477 -13.18 -25.16 1.18
C TYR A 477 -14.58 -25.62 0.75
N PRO A 478 -14.79 -26.94 0.59
CA PRO A 478 -16.09 -27.45 0.17
C PRO A 478 -17.16 -26.89 1.10
N GLU A 479 -18.22 -26.36 0.49
CA GLU A 479 -19.39 -25.90 1.23
C GLU A 479 -19.81 -27.03 2.17
N ARG A 480 -19.91 -26.72 3.47
CA ARG A 480 -20.57 -27.62 4.40
C ARG A 480 -21.95 -27.88 3.81
N ALA A 481 -22.23 -29.14 3.47
CA ALA A 481 -23.56 -29.56 3.04
C ALA A 481 -24.58 -28.94 4.01
N SER A 482 -25.43 -28.07 3.48
CA SER A 482 -26.59 -27.58 4.20
C SER A 482 -27.42 -28.80 4.55
N ASN A 483 -27.59 -29.06 5.85
CA ASN A 483 -28.59 -29.99 6.36
C ASN A 483 -29.99 -29.43 6.08
N ALA A 484 -30.38 -29.39 4.81
CA ALA A 484 -31.67 -28.89 4.34
C ALA A 484 -32.44 -29.96 3.55
N ASP A 485 -32.02 -31.22 3.59
CA ASP A 485 -32.83 -32.37 3.16
C ASP A 485 -32.97 -33.37 4.31
N ALA A 486 -33.63 -32.92 5.38
CA ALA A 486 -34.41 -33.80 6.24
C ALA A 486 -35.88 -33.60 5.86
N ILE A 487 -36.24 -34.02 4.64
CA ILE A 487 -37.62 -34.27 4.29
C ILE A 487 -37.91 -35.71 4.68
N ILE A 488 -38.84 -35.81 5.62
CA ILE A 488 -39.50 -37.02 6.09
C ILE A 488 -40.10 -37.75 4.88
N THR A 489 -39.63 -38.97 4.64
CA THR A 489 -40.46 -40.13 4.24
C THR A 489 -39.83 -41.39 4.80
#